data_AF-A0A3M1KWX9-F1
#
_entry.id   AF-A0A3M1KWX9-F1
#
_cell.length_a   1.000
_cell.length_b   1.000
_cell.length_c   1.000
_cell.angle_alpha   90.00
_cell.angle_beta   90.00
_cell.angle_gamma   90.00
#
_symmetry.space_group_name_H-M   'P 1'
#
loop_
_entity.id
_entity.type
_entity.pdbx_description
1 polymer ?
#
loop_
_entity_poly.entity_id
_entity_poly.type
_entity_poly.pdbx_seq_one_letter_code
_entity_poly.pdbx_strand_id
1 'polypeptide(L)' 'MNQNIQWLLPPKVALSLVTAPFLAGIILGEHLEKTLIELGEASEEIFRGERLPTLSFPNIDQSPEL' A
#
# COMPACT_ATOMS: atom_id res chain seq x y z
N MET A 1 29.93 33.87 -17.20
CA MET A 1 29.02 32.75 -16.87
C MET A 1 29.60 32.04 -15.66
N ASN A 2 29.06 32.32 -14.47
CA ASN A 2 29.71 32.05 -13.20
C ASN A 2 29.45 30.59 -12.77
N GLN A 3 30.38 29.68 -13.08
CA GLN A 3 30.29 28.23 -12.78
C GLN A 3 30.92 27.91 -11.42
N ASN A 4 30.42 28.51 -10.34
CA ASN A 4 30.91 28.26 -8.99
C ASN A 4 29.81 27.60 -8.13
N ILE A 5 29.30 26.45 -8.57
CA ILE A 5 28.60 25.53 -7.67
C ILE A 5 29.66 24.57 -7.16
N GLN A 6 30.30 24.94 -6.06
CA GLN A 6 31.14 24.02 -5.30
C GLN A 6 30.21 22.98 -4.67
N TRP A 7 30.08 21.83 -5.32
CA TRP A 7 29.37 20.69 -4.76
C TRP A 7 29.98 20.36 -3.40
N LEU A 8 29.15 20.40 -2.35
CA LEU A 8 29.55 20.17 -0.96
C LEU A 8 30.24 18.80 -0.78
N LEU A 9 29.98 17.84 -1.67
CA LEU A 9 30.53 16.50 -1.65
C LEU A 9 30.95 16.05 -3.06
N PRO A 10 32.11 15.36 -3.19
CA PRO A 10 32.48 14.71 -4.44
C PRO A 10 31.42 13.69 -4.87
N PRO A 11 31.07 13.59 -6.18
CA PRO A 11 30.01 12.71 -6.66
C PRO A 11 30.18 11.24 -6.23
N LYS A 12 31.42 10.75 -6.17
CA LYS A 12 31.73 9.37 -5.73
C LYS A 12 31.34 9.13 -4.26
N VAL A 13 31.57 10.12 -3.41
CA VAL A 13 31.23 10.06 -1.97
C VAL A 13 29.71 10.10 -1.81
N ALA A 14 29.03 11.02 -2.50
CA ALA A 14 27.58 11.10 -2.49
C ALA A 14 26.92 9.79 -2.96
N LEU A 15 27.43 9.22 -4.06
CA LEU A 15 26.92 7.96 -4.61
C LEU A 15 27.11 6.81 -3.61
N SER A 16 28.29 6.68 -3.00
CA SER A 16 28.54 5.65 -1.99
C SER A 16 27.62 5.79 -0.77
N LEU A 17 27.32 7.02 -0.35
CA LEU A 17 26.49 7.30 0.81
C LEU A 17 25.01 6.98 0.56
N VAL A 18 24.52 7.20 -0.67
CA VAL A 18 23.13 6.88 -1.06
C VAL A 18 22.93 5.40 -1.37
N THR A 19 23.98 4.69 -1.80
CA THR A 19 23.85 3.28 -2.23
C THR A 19 23.33 2.37 -1.10
N ALA A 20 23.88 2.51 0.11
CA ALA A 20 23.47 1.70 1.25
C ALA A 20 21.99 1.92 1.67
N PRO A 21 21.52 3.15 1.92
CA PRO A 21 20.11 3.38 2.24
C PRO A 21 19.18 3.08 1.07
N PHE A 22 19.64 3.19 -0.18
CA PHE A 22 18.84 2.79 -1.34
C PHE A 22 18.59 1.28 -1.37
N LEU A 23 19.64 0.47 -1.17
CA LEU A 23 19.50 -0.99 -1.05
C LEU A 23 18.65 -1.38 0.16
N ALA A 24 18.86 -0.71 1.30
CA ALA A 24 18.02 -0.92 2.48
C ALA A 24 16.54 -0.56 2.19
N GLY A 25 16.29 0.49 1.42
CA GLY A 25 14.95 0.89 1.00
C GLY A 25 14.25 -0.17 0.15
N ILE A 26 14.98 -0.86 -0.73
CA ILE A 26 14.44 -1.99 -1.51
C ILE A 26 14.00 -3.13 -0.58
N ILE A 27 14.87 -3.53 0.37
CA ILE A 27 14.56 -4.59 1.34
C ILE A 27 13.37 -4.20 2.24
N LEU A 28 13.33 -2.94 2.66
CA LEU A 28 12.25 -2.39 3.46
C LEU A 28 10.93 -2.37 2.69
N GLY A 29 10.97 -2.13 1.38
CA GLY A 29 9.79 -2.16 0.50
C GLY A 29 9.02 -3.47 0.57
N GLU A 30 9.71 -4.61 0.56
CA GLU A 30 9.09 -5.94 0.68
C GLU A 30 8.37 -6.13 2.02
N HIS A 31 8.88 -5.53 3.10
CA HIS A 31 8.26 -5.61 4.41
C HIS A 31 7.04 -4.70 4.50
N LEU A 32 7.16 -3.47 3.97
CA LEU A 32 6.06 -2.52 3.92
C LEU A 32 4.89 -3.08 3.09
N GLU A 33 5.16 -3.74 1.97
CA GLU A 33 4.11 -4.39 1.17
C GLU A 33 3.30 -5.38 2.01
N LYS A 34 3.98 -6.32 2.69
CA LYS A 34 3.32 -7.32 3.54
C LYS A 34 2.52 -6.67 4.66
N THR A 35 3.11 -5.70 5.35
CA THR A 35 2.43 -4.97 6.43
C THR A 35 1.20 -4.21 5.93
N LEU A 36 1.27 -3.59 4.74
CA LEU A 36 0.12 -2.88 4.17
C LEU A 36 -1.00 -3.84 3.76
N ILE A 37 -0.67 -5.03 3.25
CA ILE A 37 -1.65 -6.09 2.96
C ILE A 37 -2.32 -6.56 4.25
N GLU A 38 -1.54 -6.94 5.25
CA GLU A 38 -2.06 -7.37 6.56
C GLU A 38 -2.92 -6.28 7.22
N LEU A 39 -2.50 -5.02 7.15
CA LEU A 39 -3.26 -3.88 7.63
C LEU A 39 -4.58 -3.72 6.87
N GLY A 40 -4.57 -3.95 5.56
CA GLY A 40 -5.77 -3.93 4.72
C GLY A 40 -6.77 -5.02 5.09
N GLU A 41 -6.29 -6.24 5.32
CA GLU A 41 -7.14 -7.37 5.76
C GLU A 41 -7.72 -7.12 7.15
N ALA A 42 -6.90 -6.67 8.10
CA ALA A 42 -7.35 -6.31 9.45
C ALA A 42 -8.35 -5.16 9.41
N SER A 43 -8.12 -4.17 8.54
CA SER A 43 -9.05 -3.08 8.28
C SER A 43 -10.37 -3.60 7.71
N GLU A 44 -10.35 -4.53 6.74
CA GLU A 44 -11.57 -5.15 6.22
C GLU A 44 -12.36 -5.88 7.30
N GLU A 45 -11.71 -6.57 8.25
CA GLU A 45 -12.38 -7.21 9.38
C GLU A 45 -13.07 -6.19 10.30
N ILE A 46 -12.40 -5.07 10.60
CA ILE A 46 -12.96 -3.99 11.43
C ILE A 46 -14.10 -3.26 10.70
N PHE A 47 -13.94 -2.98 9.41
CA PHE A 47 -14.93 -2.26 8.58
C PHE A 47 -16.05 -3.14 8.04
N ARG A 48 -15.90 -4.47 8.04
CA ARG A 48 -17.05 -5.39 7.94
C ARG A 48 -18.07 -5.13 9.06
N GLY A 49 -17.65 -4.44 10.13
CA GLY A 49 -18.50 -3.72 11.06
C GLY A 49 -19.35 -4.64 11.92
N GLU A 50 -20.57 -4.90 11.48
CA GLU A 50 -21.44 -6.00 11.88
C GLU A 50 -22.03 -6.50 10.55
N ARG A 51 -21.91 -7.81 10.27
CA ARG A 51 -22.58 -8.58 9.20
C ARG A 51 -23.60 -7.77 8.39
N LEU A 52 -23.33 -7.62 7.09
CA LEU A 52 -24.23 -6.99 6.12
C LEU A 52 -25.68 -7.41 6.39
N PRO A 53 -26.63 -6.47 6.47
CA PRO A 53 -28.04 -6.81 6.71
C PRO A 53 -28.46 -7.87 5.70
N THR A 54 -29.16 -8.92 6.16
CA THR A 54 -29.65 -9.99 5.29
C THR A 54 -30.45 -9.36 4.16
N LEU A 55 -29.93 -9.47 2.93
CA LEU A 55 -30.60 -8.94 1.75
C LEU A 55 -31.85 -9.79 1.54
N SER A 56 -33.02 -9.20 1.78
CA SER A 56 -34.29 -9.82 1.44
C SER A 56 -34.37 -9.95 -0.08
N PHE A 57 -33.99 -11.11 -0.61
CA PHE A 57 -34.29 -11.43 -2.00
C PHE A 57 -35.81 -11.60 -2.13
N PRO A 58 -36.45 -10.97 -3.13
CA PRO A 58 -37.85 -11.28 -3.41
C PRO A 58 -37.95 -12.78 -3.71
N ASN A 59 -38.82 -13.49 -2.99
CA ASN A 59 -39.16 -14.87 -3.33
C ASN A 59 -39.79 -14.85 -4.73
N ILE A 60 -39.04 -15.32 -5.71
CA ILE A 60 -39.50 -15.56 -7.09
C ILE A 60 -40.54 -16.68 -7.18
N ASP A 61 -40.93 -17.25 -6.03
CA ASP A 61 -41.98 -18.26 -5.89
C ASP A 61 -43.41 -17.66 -5.77
N GLN A 62 -43.57 -16.37 -6.06
CA GLN A 62 -44.90 -15.75 -6.22
C GLN A 62 -45.08 -15.22 -7.64
N SER A 63 -44.77 -16.05 -8.65
CA SER A 63 -45.55 -16.00 -9.89
C SER A 63 -46.98 -16.41 -9.54
N PRO A 64 -48.00 -15.56 -9.75
CA PRO A 64 -49.36 -16.05 -9.82
C PRO A 64 -49.45 -16.90 -11.09
N GLU A 65 -49.29 -18.22 -10.95
CA GLU A 65 -49.90 -19.14 -11.90
C GLU A 65 -51.41 -19.03 -11.72
N LEU A 66 -52.00 -18.17 -12.55
CA LEU A 66 -53.40 -18.08 -12.97
C LEU A 66 -54.45 -17.75 -11.88
#